data_AF-A0A849HGQ9-F1
#
_entry.id   AF-A0A849HGQ9-F1
#
_cell.length_a   1.000
_cell.length_b   1.000
_cell.length_c   1.000
_cell.angle_alpha   90.00
_cell.angle_beta   90.00
_cell.angle_gamma   90.00
#
_symmetry.space_group_name_H-M   'P 1'
#
loop_
_entity.id
_entity.type
_entity.pdbx_description
1 polymer ?
#
loop_
_entity_poly.entity_id
_entity_poly.type
_entity_poly.pdbx_seq_one_letter_code
_entity_poly.pdbx_strand_id
1 'polypeptide(L)'
;MKGWFHQLRETDPRFQGPEDFRRTRSTTLAGVREAFEDLRPEADFVLFDLGERSLLEPISSGAPEFRVTQYDPRLLADRHRSGKHQYLVARQAIEADIVINLPKLKTHKKAGVTCALKNLIGINGNKEFLPHHRLGGSARGGDCYEGGGRFRFLLEKTMDRYNMARSRAGARIWRSAADIAARFAKHLNGSDEIEGAWWGNDTIWRTCLDLNRILLYGRSDGTLADSPQRKVIHVVDAVTAGQGDGPLAPDALPMGLLLAGANAPAVDWICVQLLGFDPHRIPISRHAFSKFRWPLVSDSPEAVRAVGEGLGSDFDPGSFFSGEIKHPAGWLGAVSSKELSGD
;
A
#
# COMPACT_ATOMS: atom_id res chain seq x y z
N MET A 1 -8.81 -2.22 -25.09
CA MET A 1 -9.72 -1.74 -24.03
C MET A 1 -9.77 -0.21 -23.96
N LYS A 2 -9.84 0.51 -25.09
CA LYS A 2 -10.07 1.97 -25.13
C LYS A 2 -11.42 2.18 -25.82
N GLY A 3 -12.42 2.74 -25.13
CA GLY A 3 -13.71 3.07 -25.74
C GLY A 3 -14.94 2.85 -24.86
N TRP A 4 -14.94 1.86 -23.96
CA TRP A 4 -16.14 1.52 -23.18
C TRP A 4 -16.68 2.70 -22.36
N PHE A 5 -15.78 3.48 -21.76
CA PHE A 5 -16.18 4.62 -20.93
C PHE A 5 -16.65 5.81 -21.78
N HIS A 6 -16.20 5.96 -23.03
CA HIS A 6 -16.74 6.98 -23.93
C HIS A 6 -18.18 6.65 -24.30
N GLN A 7 -18.44 5.41 -24.71
CA GLN A 7 -19.79 4.93 -25.01
C GLN A 7 -20.72 5.02 -23.79
N LEU A 8 -20.23 4.69 -22.59
CA LEU A 8 -21.02 4.83 -21.36
C LEU A 8 -21.32 6.29 -21.03
N ARG A 9 -20.37 7.21 -21.25
CA ARG A 9 -20.61 8.66 -21.05
C ARG A 9 -21.64 9.23 -22.02
N GLU A 10 -21.68 8.72 -23.25
CA GLU A 10 -22.67 9.13 -24.26
C GLU A 10 -24.08 8.63 -23.92
N THR A 11 -24.19 7.48 -23.26
CA THR A 11 -25.47 6.83 -22.94
C THR A 11 -25.96 7.09 -21.52
N ASP A 12 -25.08 7.44 -20.59
CA ASP A 12 -25.41 7.77 -19.19
C ASP A 12 -24.74 9.09 -18.76
N PRO A 13 -25.48 10.21 -18.70
CA PRO A 13 -24.92 11.52 -18.34
C PRO A 13 -24.47 11.61 -16.87
N ARG A 14 -24.84 10.65 -16.02
CA ARG A 14 -24.38 10.59 -14.62
C ARG A 14 -22.95 10.09 -14.51
N PHE A 15 -22.47 9.32 -15.49
CA PHE A 15 -21.13 8.77 -15.49
C PHE A 15 -20.14 9.83 -15.97
N GLN A 16 -19.21 10.25 -15.10
CA GLN A 16 -18.22 11.28 -15.43
C GLN A 16 -16.95 10.72 -16.10
N GLY A 17 -16.77 9.39 -16.06
CA GLY A 17 -15.60 8.71 -16.59
C GLY A 17 -14.53 8.41 -15.54
N PRO A 18 -13.46 7.70 -15.93
CA PRO A 18 -12.33 7.44 -15.07
C PRO A 18 -11.52 8.71 -14.84
N GLU A 19 -11.08 8.90 -13.61
CA GLU A 19 -10.26 10.04 -13.19
C GLU A 19 -8.95 9.57 -12.56
N ASP A 20 -7.85 10.22 -12.95
CA ASP A 20 -6.56 10.02 -12.31
C ASP A 20 -6.30 11.12 -11.29
N PHE A 21 -6.37 10.80 -9.99
CA PHE A 21 -6.20 11.76 -8.89
C PHE A 21 -4.74 12.17 -8.64
N ARG A 22 -3.76 11.62 -9.37
CA ARG A 22 -2.35 11.96 -9.14
C ARG A 22 -2.07 13.40 -9.55
N ARG A 23 -1.53 14.19 -8.62
CA ARG A 23 -0.93 15.51 -8.89
C ARG A 23 0.48 15.42 -9.47
N THR A 24 1.14 14.28 -9.30
CA THR A 24 2.48 14.05 -9.83
C THR A 24 2.55 12.79 -10.69
N ARG A 25 3.10 12.91 -11.89
CA ARG A 25 3.53 11.79 -12.73
C ARG A 25 5.03 11.88 -12.97
N SER A 26 5.69 10.77 -13.28
CA SER A 26 7.09 10.81 -13.68
C SER A 26 7.38 9.86 -14.82
N THR A 27 8.35 10.22 -15.64
CA THR A 27 8.91 9.39 -16.72
C THR A 27 10.43 9.26 -16.53
N THR A 28 11.04 8.31 -17.20
CA THR A 28 12.51 8.16 -17.23
C THR A 28 13.02 8.49 -18.62
N LEU A 29 13.80 9.56 -18.74
CA LEU A 29 14.40 10.01 -20.00
C LEU A 29 15.92 9.94 -19.90
N ALA A 30 16.55 9.19 -20.80
CA ALA A 30 18.00 8.95 -20.81
C ALA A 30 18.57 8.52 -19.43
N GLY A 31 17.81 7.71 -18.69
CA GLY A 31 18.19 7.20 -17.38
C GLY A 31 18.05 8.18 -16.21
N VAL A 32 17.41 9.33 -16.42
CA VAL A 32 17.08 10.31 -15.37
C VAL A 32 15.57 10.40 -15.24
N ARG A 33 15.08 10.41 -14.00
CA ARG A 33 13.65 10.62 -13.71
C ARG A 33 13.29 12.09 -13.93
N GLU A 34 12.28 12.34 -14.76
CA GLU A 34 11.63 13.65 -14.91
C GLU A 34 10.21 13.56 -14.33
N ALA A 35 9.87 14.49 -13.44
CA ALA A 35 8.56 14.57 -12.80
C ALA A 35 7.75 15.73 -13.37
N PHE A 36 6.46 15.50 -13.57
CA PHE A 36 5.45 16.48 -13.91
C PHE A 36 4.57 16.64 -12.67
N GLU A 37 4.61 17.82 -12.08
CA GLU A 37 3.93 18.17 -10.83
C GLU A 37 2.69 19.05 -11.12
N ASP A 38 1.86 19.26 -10.10
CA ASP A 38 0.66 20.11 -10.17
C ASP A 38 -0.32 19.77 -11.30
N LEU A 39 -0.43 18.48 -11.63
CA LEU A 39 -1.35 17.98 -12.66
C LEU A 39 -2.84 18.15 -12.29
N ARG A 40 -3.12 18.49 -11.02
CA ARG A 40 -4.43 18.89 -10.53
C ARG A 40 -4.32 20.03 -9.51
N PRO A 41 -5.32 20.94 -9.47
CA PRO A 41 -5.41 21.99 -8.45
C PRO A 41 -5.46 21.43 -7.02
N GLU A 42 -4.92 22.16 -6.06
CA GLU A 42 -5.01 21.79 -4.64
C GLU A 42 -6.44 21.81 -4.11
N ALA A 43 -7.31 22.63 -4.70
CA ALA A 43 -8.73 22.70 -4.36
C ALA A 43 -9.47 21.36 -4.56
N ASP A 44 -8.97 20.48 -5.44
CA ASP A 44 -9.53 19.15 -5.69
C ASP A 44 -9.20 18.14 -4.57
N PHE A 45 -8.50 18.59 -3.52
CA PHE A 45 -8.07 17.75 -2.41
C PHE A 45 -8.50 18.34 -1.07
N VAL A 46 -8.51 17.46 -0.07
CA VAL A 46 -8.69 17.80 1.34
C VAL A 46 -7.43 17.36 2.07
N LEU A 47 -6.81 18.30 2.80
CA LEU A 47 -5.66 18.03 3.64
C LEU A 47 -6.16 17.56 5.02
N PHE A 48 -5.78 16.36 5.42
CA PHE A 48 -6.01 15.84 6.75
C PHE A 48 -4.69 15.86 7.52
N ASP A 49 -4.70 16.36 8.75
CA ASP A 49 -3.58 16.23 9.69
C ASP A 49 -4.05 15.43 10.91
N LEU A 50 -3.54 14.20 11.03
CA LEU A 50 -3.94 13.32 12.12
C LEU A 50 -3.14 13.57 13.40
N GLY A 51 -2.01 14.30 13.32
CA GLY A 51 -1.11 14.54 14.44
C GLY A 51 -0.88 13.29 15.29
N GLU A 52 -0.99 13.43 16.61
CA GLU A 52 -0.80 12.32 17.56
C GLU A 52 -1.81 11.17 17.42
N ARG A 53 -2.90 11.36 16.68
CA ARG A 53 -3.92 10.31 16.43
C ARG A 53 -3.58 9.42 15.23
N SER A 54 -2.52 9.77 14.49
CA SER A 54 -1.97 8.94 13.43
C SER A 54 -1.46 7.62 13.99
N LEU A 55 -1.65 6.51 13.24
CA LEU A 55 -1.02 5.25 13.63
C LEU A 55 0.50 5.29 13.43
N LEU A 56 1.03 6.28 12.70
CA LEU A 56 2.47 6.50 12.54
C LEU A 56 3.12 7.18 13.76
N GLU A 57 2.36 7.86 14.61
CA GLU A 57 2.93 8.63 15.73
C GLU A 57 3.86 7.78 16.62
N PRO A 58 3.50 6.55 17.04
CA PRO A 58 4.35 5.73 17.91
C PRO A 58 5.72 5.38 17.33
N ILE A 59 5.90 5.52 16.01
CA ILE A 59 7.15 5.20 15.31
C ILE A 59 7.83 6.43 14.70
N SER A 60 7.36 7.63 15.06
CA SER A 60 7.77 8.91 14.47
C SER A 60 8.77 9.71 15.31
N SER A 61 9.03 9.30 16.55
CA SER A 61 9.97 9.96 17.44
C SER A 61 11.42 9.59 17.10
N GLY A 62 12.25 10.59 16.81
CA GLY A 62 13.69 10.40 16.58
C GLY A 62 14.03 9.79 15.22
N ALA A 63 15.22 9.20 15.14
CA ALA A 63 15.64 8.43 13.98
C ALA A 63 15.17 6.97 14.12
N PRO A 64 14.78 6.29 13.02
CA PRO A 64 14.91 6.75 11.64
C PRO A 64 13.68 7.43 11.05
N GLU A 65 13.96 8.38 10.15
CA GLU A 65 12.95 9.14 9.40
C GLU A 65 12.20 8.27 8.38
N PHE A 66 10.96 8.63 8.12
CA PHE A 66 10.14 8.02 7.08
C PHE A 66 10.68 8.26 5.66
N ARG A 67 10.32 7.35 4.76
CA ARG A 67 10.72 7.34 3.35
C ARG A 67 9.60 6.84 2.46
N VAL A 68 9.61 7.34 1.22
CA VAL A 68 8.80 6.85 0.12
C VAL A 68 9.69 6.69 -1.11
N THR A 69 9.55 5.55 -1.77
CA THR A 69 10.33 5.16 -2.95
C THR A 69 10.34 6.20 -4.05
N GLN A 70 11.53 6.58 -4.50
CA GLN A 70 11.78 7.48 -5.65
C GLN A 70 11.28 8.92 -5.45
N TYR A 71 11.19 9.42 -4.22
CA TYR A 71 10.87 10.84 -3.96
C TYR A 71 11.93 11.47 -3.08
N ASP A 72 11.99 12.80 -3.12
CA ASP A 72 12.82 13.57 -2.22
C ASP A 72 12.37 13.33 -0.77
N PRO A 73 13.24 12.76 0.09
CA PRO A 73 12.88 12.41 1.45
C PRO A 73 12.52 13.63 2.31
N ARG A 74 12.99 14.84 1.93
CA ARG A 74 12.72 16.08 2.67
C ARG A 74 11.26 16.48 2.59
N LEU A 75 10.64 16.29 1.42
CA LEU A 75 9.22 16.60 1.22
C LEU A 75 8.33 15.74 2.12
N LEU A 76 8.71 14.47 2.33
CA LEU A 76 7.98 13.58 3.22
C LEU A 76 8.18 13.97 4.69
N ALA A 77 9.41 14.30 5.09
CA ALA A 77 9.71 14.76 6.46
C ALA A 77 8.94 16.05 6.84
N ASP A 78 8.61 16.89 5.86
CA ASP A 78 7.77 18.08 6.07
C ASP A 78 6.30 17.73 6.38
N ARG A 79 5.82 16.56 5.91
CA ARG A 79 4.44 16.07 6.06
C ARG A 79 4.26 15.09 7.22
N HIS A 80 5.30 14.33 7.53
CA HIS A 80 5.28 13.24 8.51
C HIS A 80 6.48 13.33 9.45
N ARG A 81 6.20 13.74 10.69
CA ARG A 81 7.12 13.84 11.83
C ARG A 81 6.33 13.74 13.13
N SER A 82 7.01 13.56 14.27
CA SER A 82 6.29 13.53 15.56
C SER A 82 5.40 14.76 15.75
N GLY A 83 4.14 14.50 16.14
CA GLY A 83 3.07 15.48 16.30
C GLY A 83 2.41 15.95 15.00
N LYS A 84 2.84 15.49 13.82
CA LYS A 84 2.32 15.95 12.52
C LYS A 84 2.34 14.84 11.48
N HIS A 85 1.15 14.43 11.02
CA HIS A 85 1.00 13.36 10.03
C HIS A 85 -0.09 13.70 9.03
N GLN A 86 0.34 14.17 7.86
CA GLN A 86 -0.55 14.73 6.87
C GLN A 86 -0.87 13.78 5.73
N TYR A 87 -2.10 13.86 5.23
CA TYR A 87 -2.60 13.11 4.08
C TYR A 87 -3.36 14.04 3.13
N LEU A 88 -3.10 13.94 1.82
CA LEU A 88 -3.74 14.79 0.81
C LEU A 88 -4.69 13.94 -0.04
N VAL A 89 -5.95 13.91 0.34
CA VAL A 89 -6.95 12.98 -0.20
C VAL A 89 -7.85 13.68 -1.21
N ALA A 90 -8.16 13.02 -2.32
CA ALA A 90 -9.06 13.51 -3.35
C ALA A 90 -10.42 13.90 -2.73
N ARG A 91 -10.83 15.15 -2.93
CA ARG A 91 -12.07 15.71 -2.38
C ARG A 91 -13.29 14.89 -2.77
N GLN A 92 -13.32 14.41 -4.01
CA GLN A 92 -14.41 13.56 -4.53
C GLN A 92 -14.60 12.27 -3.71
N ALA A 93 -13.53 11.68 -3.18
CA ALA A 93 -13.62 10.48 -2.33
C ALA A 93 -14.20 10.81 -0.93
N ILE A 94 -14.02 12.05 -0.47
CA ILE A 94 -14.53 12.52 0.82
C ILE A 94 -15.98 13.04 0.69
N GLU A 95 -16.34 13.66 -0.42
CA GLU A 95 -17.69 14.22 -0.60
C GLU A 95 -18.71 13.17 -1.06
N ALA A 96 -18.27 11.99 -1.49
CA ALA A 96 -19.16 10.91 -1.86
C ALA A 96 -19.94 10.32 -0.67
N ASP A 97 -21.24 10.11 -0.85
CA ASP A 97 -22.11 9.39 0.10
C ASP A 97 -21.80 7.88 0.14
N ILE A 98 -21.46 7.33 -1.03
CA ILE A 98 -21.15 5.91 -1.23
C ILE A 98 -19.87 5.82 -2.08
N VAL A 99 -18.92 5.01 -1.60
CA VAL A 99 -17.68 4.69 -2.32
C VAL A 99 -17.68 3.21 -2.66
N ILE A 100 -17.53 2.89 -3.94
CA ILE A 100 -17.30 1.51 -4.39
C ILE A 100 -15.79 1.34 -4.60
N ASN A 101 -15.14 0.60 -3.71
CA ASN A 101 -13.73 0.30 -3.75
C ASN A 101 -13.50 -0.99 -4.56
N LEU A 102 -12.74 -0.90 -5.66
CA LEU A 102 -12.52 -1.98 -6.61
C LEU A 102 -11.05 -2.48 -6.59
N PRO A 103 -10.59 -3.15 -5.51
CA PRO A 103 -9.24 -3.69 -5.46
C PRO A 103 -9.07 -4.91 -6.39
N LYS A 104 -7.83 -5.13 -6.82
CA LYS A 104 -7.40 -6.36 -7.49
C LYS A 104 -6.75 -7.30 -6.47
N LEU A 105 -7.15 -8.57 -6.43
CA LEU A 105 -6.51 -9.57 -5.59
C LEU A 105 -5.11 -9.86 -6.11
N LYS A 106 -4.07 -9.46 -5.36
CA LYS A 106 -2.69 -9.81 -5.70
C LYS A 106 -1.73 -9.71 -4.52
N THR A 107 -0.67 -10.51 -4.56
CA THR A 107 0.51 -10.35 -3.70
C THR A 107 1.20 -9.00 -3.95
N HIS A 108 1.93 -8.49 -2.95
CA HIS A 108 2.55 -7.18 -2.99
C HIS A 108 3.82 -7.12 -2.15
N LYS A 109 4.95 -6.74 -2.76
CA LYS A 109 6.27 -6.70 -2.10
C LYS A 109 6.34 -5.87 -0.81
N LYS A 110 5.61 -4.77 -0.70
CA LYS A 110 5.64 -3.91 0.52
C LYS A 110 4.62 -4.22 1.61
N ALA A 111 3.39 -4.56 1.24
CA ALA A 111 2.28 -4.70 2.18
C ALA A 111 1.77 -6.15 2.28
N GLY A 112 2.44 -7.10 1.62
CA GLY A 112 2.04 -8.50 1.49
C GLY A 112 0.97 -8.69 0.43
N VAL A 113 -0.10 -7.88 0.49
CA VAL A 113 -1.26 -7.94 -0.42
C VAL A 113 -1.72 -6.54 -0.85
N THR A 114 -2.55 -6.47 -1.90
CA THR A 114 -3.04 -5.17 -2.45
C THR A 114 -4.49 -4.81 -2.10
N CYS A 115 -5.22 -5.64 -1.35
CA CYS A 115 -6.69 -5.63 -1.27
C CYS A 115 -7.33 -4.34 -0.68
N ALA A 116 -8.59 -4.40 -0.27
CA ALA A 116 -9.44 -3.23 0.00
C ALA A 116 -8.76 -2.16 0.86
N LEU A 117 -8.04 -2.55 1.91
CA LEU A 117 -7.33 -1.64 2.80
C LEU A 117 -6.20 -0.90 2.08
N LYS A 118 -5.44 -1.60 1.23
CA LYS A 118 -4.26 -1.07 0.53
C LYS A 118 -4.64 -0.27 -0.73
N ASN A 119 -5.81 -0.52 -1.33
CA ASN A 119 -6.26 0.17 -2.53
C ASN A 119 -6.46 1.68 -2.32
N LEU A 120 -6.71 2.10 -1.08
CA LEU A 120 -6.88 3.51 -0.72
C LEU A 120 -5.59 4.33 -0.79
N ILE A 121 -4.43 3.71 -1.03
CA ILE A 121 -3.26 4.49 -1.46
C ILE A 121 -3.56 5.31 -2.73
N GLY A 122 -4.50 4.85 -3.57
CA GLY A 122 -4.88 5.51 -4.82
C GLY A 122 -5.72 6.78 -4.69
N ILE A 123 -6.33 7.06 -3.52
CA ILE A 123 -7.13 8.29 -3.33
C ILE A 123 -6.26 9.51 -2.99
N ASN A 124 -4.96 9.31 -2.77
CA ASN A 124 -4.06 10.35 -2.34
C ASN A 124 -3.35 11.02 -3.53
N GLY A 125 -3.29 12.35 -3.55
CA GLY A 125 -2.80 13.12 -4.70
C GLY A 125 -1.29 13.08 -4.91
N ASN A 126 -0.52 12.97 -3.82
CA ASN A 126 0.91 13.27 -3.78
C ASN A 126 1.68 12.22 -2.95
N LYS A 127 2.72 11.58 -3.48
CA LYS A 127 3.37 10.46 -2.77
C LYS A 127 4.13 10.85 -1.51
N GLU A 128 4.54 12.10 -1.35
CA GLU A 128 5.18 12.61 -0.13
C GLU A 128 4.26 12.57 1.09
N PHE A 129 2.96 12.30 0.91
CA PHE A 129 2.00 12.06 1.99
C PHE A 129 1.90 10.57 2.38
N LEU A 130 2.70 9.68 1.77
CA LEU A 130 2.57 8.23 1.90
C LEU A 130 3.86 7.56 2.41
N PRO A 131 4.14 7.59 3.73
CA PRO A 131 5.22 6.82 4.33
C PRO A 131 5.13 5.33 3.95
N HIS A 132 6.23 4.76 3.46
CA HIS A 132 6.30 3.35 3.09
C HIS A 132 7.20 2.53 4.02
N HIS A 133 8.22 3.16 4.57
CA HIS A 133 9.18 2.58 5.51
C HIS A 133 9.90 3.73 6.24
N ARG A 134 10.68 3.39 7.25
CA ARG A 134 11.69 4.22 7.90
C ARG A 134 13.07 3.76 7.44
N LEU A 135 13.95 4.74 7.25
CA LEU A 135 15.32 4.55 6.78
C LEU A 135 16.08 3.50 7.60
N GLY A 136 16.80 2.61 6.92
CA GLY A 136 17.62 1.58 7.54
C GLY A 136 16.83 0.33 7.91
N GLY A 137 17.56 -0.74 8.20
CA GLY A 137 16.95 -2.02 8.58
C GLY A 137 16.58 -2.13 10.06
N SER A 138 15.96 -3.25 10.42
CA SER A 138 15.45 -3.53 11.78
C SER A 138 16.49 -3.37 12.89
N ALA A 139 17.75 -3.73 12.64
CA ALA A 139 18.83 -3.58 13.63
C ALA A 139 19.29 -2.11 13.83
N ARG A 140 18.78 -1.17 13.03
CA ARG A 140 19.06 0.27 13.10
C ARG A 140 17.84 1.09 13.52
N GLY A 141 16.77 0.42 13.97
CA GLY A 141 15.48 1.04 14.32
C GLY A 141 14.58 1.37 13.14
N GLY A 142 15.01 1.07 11.90
CA GLY A 142 14.21 1.25 10.69
C GLY A 142 13.50 -0.03 10.30
N ASP A 143 12.78 0.01 9.18
CA ASP A 143 12.05 -1.14 8.67
C ASP A 143 12.15 -1.26 7.14
N CYS A 144 13.16 -0.63 6.55
CA CYS A 144 13.42 -0.69 5.11
C CYS A 144 13.79 -2.11 4.64
N TYR A 145 14.46 -2.88 5.49
CA TYR A 145 14.87 -4.25 5.24
C TYR A 145 15.20 -4.99 6.54
N GLU A 146 15.32 -6.30 6.48
CA GLU A 146 15.70 -7.12 7.63
C GLU A 146 17.18 -6.97 8.01
N GLY A 147 17.46 -6.74 9.29
CA GLY A 147 18.81 -6.73 9.87
C GLY A 147 19.53 -5.38 9.77
N GLY A 148 20.86 -5.41 9.76
CA GLY A 148 21.72 -4.21 9.89
C GLY A 148 22.64 -3.90 8.69
N GLY A 149 22.41 -4.53 7.53
CA GLY A 149 23.31 -4.54 6.38
C GLY A 149 23.86 -3.17 5.99
N ARG A 150 25.19 -2.98 6.07
CA ARG A 150 25.86 -1.69 5.83
C ARG A 150 25.75 -1.20 4.38
N PHE A 151 25.79 -2.13 3.42
CA PHE A 151 25.71 -1.79 2.00
C PHE A 151 24.28 -1.52 1.56
N ARG A 152 23.28 -2.17 2.18
CA ARG A 152 21.87 -1.80 2.01
C ARG A 152 21.59 -0.40 2.58
N PHE A 153 22.17 -0.05 3.73
CA PHE A 153 22.08 1.30 4.27
C PHE A 153 22.75 2.34 3.35
N LEU A 154 23.91 2.01 2.79
CA LEU A 154 24.59 2.86 1.80
C LEU A 154 23.77 3.01 0.52
N LEU A 155 23.14 1.93 0.05
CA LEU A 155 22.24 1.94 -1.09
C LEU A 155 21.07 2.90 -0.86
N GLU A 156 20.37 2.81 0.29
CA GLU A 156 19.32 3.76 0.64
C GLU A 156 19.82 5.21 0.64
N LYS A 157 20.97 5.48 1.26
CA LYS A 157 21.53 6.84 1.32
C LYS A 157 21.93 7.39 -0.04
N THR A 158 22.46 6.55 -0.93
CA THR A 158 22.79 6.96 -2.30
C THR A 158 21.53 7.17 -3.14
N MET A 159 20.48 6.37 -2.94
CA MET A 159 19.17 6.59 -3.54
C MET A 159 18.50 7.88 -3.05
N ASP A 160 18.60 8.22 -1.76
CA ASP A 160 18.14 9.51 -1.23
C ASP A 160 18.84 10.69 -1.96
N ARG A 161 20.16 10.59 -2.16
CA ARG A 161 20.94 11.61 -2.89
C ARG A 161 20.57 11.68 -4.37
N TYR A 162 20.30 10.54 -4.99
CA TYR A 162 19.77 10.48 -6.35
C TYR A 162 18.41 11.21 -6.45
N ASN A 163 17.49 10.94 -5.52
CA ASN A 163 16.17 11.54 -5.51
C ASN A 163 16.18 13.06 -5.21
N MET A 164 17.21 13.55 -4.50
CA MET A 164 17.42 14.98 -4.23
C MET A 164 18.20 15.72 -5.34
N ALA A 165 18.75 15.00 -6.33
CA ALA A 165 19.61 15.59 -7.33
C ALA A 165 18.83 16.55 -8.25
N ARG A 166 19.29 17.80 -8.34
CA ARG A 166 18.69 18.85 -9.18
C ARG A 166 19.31 18.97 -10.58
N SER A 167 20.38 18.23 -10.86
CA SER A 167 21.08 18.25 -12.15
C SER A 167 21.24 16.85 -12.72
N ARG A 168 21.17 16.73 -14.06
CA ARG A 168 21.35 15.44 -14.76
C ARG A 168 22.72 14.82 -14.47
N ALA A 169 23.77 15.62 -14.38
CA ALA A 169 25.11 15.15 -14.04
C ALA A 169 25.17 14.58 -12.61
N GLY A 170 24.61 15.29 -11.62
CA GLY A 170 24.54 14.80 -10.24
C GLY A 170 23.70 13.54 -10.11
N ALA A 171 22.55 13.47 -10.79
CA ALA A 171 21.70 12.28 -10.81
C ALA A 171 22.45 11.07 -11.37
N ARG A 172 23.25 11.22 -12.43
CA ARG A 172 24.07 10.12 -12.97
C ARG A 172 25.12 9.63 -11.97
N ILE A 173 25.81 10.54 -11.28
CA ILE A 173 26.82 10.18 -10.26
C ILE A 173 26.18 9.34 -9.16
N TRP A 174 25.08 9.83 -8.57
CA TRP A 174 24.42 9.15 -7.47
C TRP A 174 23.78 7.84 -7.90
N ARG A 175 23.27 7.75 -9.14
CA ARG A 175 22.78 6.50 -9.71
C ARG A 175 23.89 5.45 -9.82
N SER A 176 25.05 5.82 -10.37
CA SER A 176 26.19 4.89 -10.46
C SER A 176 26.66 4.43 -9.07
N ALA A 177 26.67 5.32 -8.08
CA ALA A 177 26.99 4.97 -6.71
C ALA A 177 25.97 3.99 -6.11
N ALA A 178 24.67 4.20 -6.35
CA ALA A 178 23.61 3.28 -5.94
C ALA A 178 23.76 1.91 -6.62
N ASP A 179 24.04 1.86 -7.93
CA ASP A 179 24.24 0.60 -8.66
C ASP A 179 25.42 -0.21 -8.08
N ILE A 180 26.51 0.47 -7.69
CA ILE A 180 27.65 -0.18 -7.01
C ILE A 180 27.24 -0.71 -5.64
N ALA A 181 26.55 0.10 -4.83
CA ALA A 181 26.09 -0.30 -3.50
C ALA A 181 25.12 -1.50 -3.57
N ALA A 182 24.23 -1.54 -4.55
CA ALA A 182 23.30 -2.64 -4.80
C ALA A 182 24.04 -3.95 -5.11
N ARG A 183 25.09 -3.91 -5.95
CA ARG A 183 25.90 -5.10 -6.24
C ARG A 183 26.57 -5.67 -5.00
N PHE A 184 27.14 -4.82 -4.15
CA PHE A 184 27.75 -5.26 -2.88
C PHE A 184 26.70 -5.75 -1.89
N ALA A 185 25.54 -5.08 -1.79
CA ALA A 185 24.43 -5.51 -0.97
C ALA A 185 23.97 -6.93 -1.37
N LYS A 186 23.72 -7.14 -2.67
CA LYS A 186 23.33 -8.46 -3.20
C LYS A 186 24.39 -9.53 -2.91
N HIS A 187 25.66 -9.23 -3.14
CA HIS A 187 26.76 -10.18 -2.92
C HIS A 187 26.90 -10.60 -1.44
N LEU A 188 26.78 -9.65 -0.51
CA LEU A 188 27.03 -9.90 0.92
C LEU A 188 25.79 -10.27 1.73
N ASN A 189 24.59 -9.85 1.28
CA ASN A 189 23.34 -10.07 1.98
C ASN A 189 22.41 -11.05 1.27
N GLY A 190 22.80 -11.58 0.09
CA GLY A 190 21.95 -12.44 -0.74
C GLY A 190 20.79 -11.69 -1.42
N SER A 191 20.56 -10.43 -1.06
CA SER A 191 19.49 -9.58 -1.57
C SER A 191 19.90 -8.11 -1.51
N ASP A 192 19.53 -7.37 -2.55
CA ASP A 192 19.56 -5.91 -2.61
C ASP A 192 18.18 -5.29 -2.32
N GLU A 193 17.20 -6.09 -1.90
CA GLU A 193 15.86 -5.60 -1.59
C GLU A 193 15.88 -4.64 -0.42
N ILE A 194 15.33 -3.47 -0.69
CA ILE A 194 15.11 -2.36 0.23
C ILE A 194 13.67 -1.85 0.01
N GLU A 195 13.35 -0.67 0.54
CA GLU A 195 12.04 -0.01 0.44
C GLU A 195 10.88 -0.61 1.25
N GLY A 196 11.22 -1.35 2.29
CA GLY A 196 10.25 -2.00 3.18
C GLY A 196 9.57 -3.19 2.51
N ALA A 197 10.27 -3.89 1.63
CA ALA A 197 9.73 -5.00 0.84
C ALA A 197 9.75 -6.35 1.58
N TRP A 198 9.33 -6.37 2.85
CA TRP A 198 9.40 -7.57 3.69
C TRP A 198 8.35 -7.56 4.81
N TRP A 199 8.08 -8.73 5.37
CA TRP A 199 7.02 -8.97 6.35
C TRP A 199 7.19 -8.19 7.68
N GLY A 200 8.41 -7.73 8.00
CA GLY A 200 8.70 -6.91 9.18
C GLY A 200 8.52 -5.39 8.98
N ASN A 201 7.99 -4.93 7.84
CA ASN A 201 7.66 -3.52 7.63
C ASN A 201 6.58 -3.05 8.63
N ASP A 202 6.90 -2.02 9.42
CA ASP A 202 6.00 -1.47 10.45
C ASP A 202 5.44 -0.10 10.08
N THR A 203 5.67 0.40 8.86
CA THR A 203 5.24 1.74 8.43
C THR A 203 4.04 1.67 7.50
N ILE A 204 4.12 0.89 6.41
CA ILE A 204 3.14 0.96 5.31
C ILE A 204 1.72 0.62 5.75
N TRP A 205 1.57 -0.32 6.67
CA TRP A 205 0.25 -0.72 7.15
C TRP A 205 -0.42 0.42 7.92
N ARG A 206 0.33 1.18 8.72
CA ARG A 206 -0.18 2.35 9.48
C ARG A 206 -0.72 3.41 8.53
N THR A 207 0.06 3.74 7.50
CA THR A 207 -0.33 4.65 6.42
C THR A 207 -1.61 4.19 5.73
N CYS A 208 -1.75 2.90 5.42
CA CYS A 208 -2.96 2.38 4.80
C CYS A 208 -4.17 2.49 5.74
N LEU A 209 -4.01 2.13 7.03
CA LEU A 209 -5.11 2.22 7.99
C LEU A 209 -5.48 3.66 8.36
N ASP A 210 -4.54 4.62 8.33
CA ASP A 210 -4.84 6.06 8.42
C ASP A 210 -5.74 6.50 7.26
N LEU A 211 -5.42 6.10 6.02
CA LEU A 211 -6.25 6.41 4.84
C LEU A 211 -7.64 5.78 4.91
N ASN A 212 -7.76 4.55 5.43
CA ASN A 212 -9.08 3.92 5.65
C ASN A 212 -9.91 4.69 6.68
N ARG A 213 -9.28 5.17 7.76
CA ARG A 213 -9.96 6.02 8.74
C ARG A 213 -10.37 7.36 8.15
N ILE A 214 -9.51 8.00 7.37
CA ILE A 214 -9.84 9.25 6.67
C ILE A 214 -11.02 9.02 5.71
N LEU A 215 -11.00 7.94 4.93
CA LEU A 215 -12.11 7.63 4.03
C LEU A 215 -13.41 7.36 4.77
N LEU A 216 -13.40 6.70 5.93
CA LEU A 216 -14.63 6.40 6.65
C LEU A 216 -15.16 7.58 7.48
N TYR A 217 -14.27 8.35 8.12
CA TYR A 217 -14.64 9.34 9.13
C TYR A 217 -14.34 10.79 8.73
N GLY A 218 -13.54 11.01 7.70
CA GLY A 218 -13.10 12.35 7.29
C GLY A 218 -14.24 13.21 6.76
N ARG A 219 -14.20 14.51 7.01
CA ARG A 219 -15.11 15.54 6.49
C ARG A 219 -14.40 16.41 5.46
N SER A 220 -15.16 17.18 4.67
CA SER A 220 -14.63 18.06 3.62
C SER A 220 -13.81 19.25 4.14
N ASP A 221 -13.86 19.50 5.46
CA ASP A 221 -13.07 20.51 6.18
C ASP A 221 -11.70 19.99 6.68
N GLY A 222 -11.36 18.71 6.43
CA GLY A 222 -10.11 18.10 6.87
C GLY A 222 -10.12 17.54 8.29
N THR A 223 -11.28 17.53 8.96
CA THR A 223 -11.45 16.90 10.29
C THR A 223 -12.01 15.47 10.20
N LEU A 224 -11.88 14.69 11.27
CA LEU A 224 -12.52 13.37 11.39
C LEU A 224 -13.69 13.44 12.38
N ALA A 225 -14.83 12.90 11.96
CA ALA A 225 -16.05 12.75 12.75
C ALA A 225 -15.99 11.57 13.73
N ASP A 226 -16.87 11.52 14.72
CA ASP A 226 -16.96 10.38 15.65
C ASP A 226 -17.74 9.20 15.09
N SER A 227 -18.58 9.43 14.08
CA SER A 227 -19.32 8.41 13.34
C SER A 227 -18.84 8.32 11.89
N PRO A 228 -18.97 7.16 11.22
CA PRO A 228 -18.70 7.06 9.79
C PRO A 228 -19.54 8.06 8.98
N GLN A 229 -18.92 8.71 8.01
CA GLN A 229 -19.51 9.77 7.18
C GLN A 229 -19.99 9.27 5.82
N ARG A 230 -19.57 8.06 5.40
CA ARG A 230 -19.94 7.46 4.11
C ARG A 230 -19.96 5.94 4.19
N LYS A 231 -20.70 5.31 3.27
CA LYS A 231 -20.70 3.86 3.10
C LYS A 231 -19.62 3.46 2.11
N VAL A 232 -18.86 2.42 2.42
CA VAL A 232 -17.86 1.87 1.51
C VAL A 232 -18.22 0.42 1.22
N ILE A 233 -18.33 0.09 -0.06
CA ILE A 233 -18.56 -1.27 -0.55
C ILE A 233 -17.31 -1.70 -1.29
N HIS A 234 -16.79 -2.86 -0.95
CA HIS A 234 -15.60 -3.44 -1.56
C HIS A 234 -16.03 -4.52 -2.53
N VAL A 235 -15.56 -4.47 -3.77
CA VAL A 235 -15.72 -5.54 -4.75
C VAL A 235 -14.34 -5.91 -5.29
N VAL A 236 -13.83 -7.04 -4.83
CA VAL A 236 -12.50 -7.52 -5.16
C VAL A 236 -12.57 -8.29 -6.46
N ASP A 237 -11.82 -7.83 -7.46
CA ASP A 237 -11.57 -8.59 -8.68
C ASP A 237 -10.51 -9.65 -8.39
N ALA A 238 -10.96 -10.90 -8.35
CA ALA A 238 -10.15 -12.10 -8.28
C ALA A 238 -10.45 -13.05 -9.46
N VAL A 239 -10.96 -12.54 -10.59
CA VAL A 239 -11.20 -13.38 -11.78
C VAL A 239 -9.86 -13.94 -12.26
N THR A 240 -8.86 -13.07 -12.31
CA THR A 240 -7.45 -13.43 -12.46
C THR A 240 -6.69 -12.64 -11.42
N ALA A 241 -6.32 -13.27 -10.31
CA ALA A 241 -5.47 -12.70 -9.29
C ALA A 241 -4.02 -12.53 -9.78
N GLY A 242 -3.18 -11.91 -8.96
CA GLY A 242 -1.74 -11.76 -9.23
C GLY A 242 -0.88 -12.39 -8.13
N GLN A 243 0.19 -13.07 -8.51
CA GLN A 243 1.14 -13.70 -7.58
C GLN A 243 2.59 -13.31 -7.90
N GLY A 244 3.54 -13.73 -7.06
CA GLY A 244 4.96 -13.45 -7.19
C GLY A 244 5.32 -12.00 -6.82
N ASP A 245 6.22 -11.38 -7.59
CA ASP A 245 6.82 -10.07 -7.35
C ASP A 245 5.93 -8.86 -7.74
N GLY A 246 4.67 -8.86 -7.28
CA GLY A 246 3.77 -7.71 -7.40
C GLY A 246 4.30 -6.46 -6.67
N PRO A 247 3.90 -5.23 -7.06
CA PRO A 247 2.69 -4.93 -7.81
C PRO A 247 2.87 -4.59 -9.28
N LEU A 248 4.11 -4.43 -9.79
CA LEU A 248 4.38 -3.91 -11.14
C LEU A 248 4.31 -4.97 -12.24
N ALA A 249 4.72 -6.21 -11.93
CA ALA A 249 4.70 -7.32 -12.87
C ALA A 249 4.32 -8.64 -12.15
N PRO A 250 3.09 -8.75 -11.60
CA PRO A 250 2.64 -9.99 -11.01
C PRO A 250 2.44 -11.08 -12.08
N ASP A 251 2.71 -12.32 -11.72
CA ASP A 251 2.31 -13.49 -12.49
C ASP A 251 0.79 -13.67 -12.39
N ALA A 252 0.13 -14.07 -13.49
CA ALA A 252 -1.29 -14.34 -13.47
C ALA A 252 -1.61 -15.56 -12.59
N LEU A 253 -2.66 -15.45 -11.77
CA LEU A 253 -3.20 -16.52 -10.95
C LEU A 253 -4.71 -16.62 -11.20
N PRO A 254 -5.16 -17.46 -12.15
CA PRO A 254 -6.58 -17.64 -12.43
C PRO A 254 -7.30 -18.21 -11.20
N MET A 255 -8.33 -17.51 -10.71
CA MET A 255 -9.16 -17.99 -9.60
C MET A 255 -10.65 -17.99 -9.94
N GLY A 256 -11.11 -17.13 -10.86
CA GLY A 256 -12.51 -17.09 -11.26
C GLY A 256 -13.45 -16.53 -10.17
N LEU A 257 -12.93 -15.75 -9.22
CA LEU A 257 -13.67 -15.29 -8.06
C LEU A 257 -14.03 -13.80 -8.13
N LEU A 258 -15.15 -13.45 -7.51
CA LEU A 258 -15.49 -12.10 -7.10
C LEU A 258 -15.82 -12.13 -5.62
N LEU A 259 -15.20 -11.24 -4.85
CA LEU A 259 -15.53 -11.08 -3.43
C LEU A 259 -16.18 -9.73 -3.21
N ALA A 260 -17.19 -9.67 -2.34
CA ALA A 260 -17.82 -8.41 -1.99
C ALA A 260 -18.13 -8.33 -0.51
N GLY A 261 -18.06 -7.13 0.05
CA GLY A 261 -18.41 -6.88 1.44
C GLY A 261 -18.38 -5.39 1.80
N ALA A 262 -19.01 -5.03 2.91
CA ALA A 262 -19.05 -3.65 3.41
C ALA A 262 -18.00 -3.37 4.52
N ASN A 263 -17.14 -4.35 4.82
CA ASN A 263 -16.12 -4.24 5.85
C ASN A 263 -14.74 -4.60 5.26
N ALA A 264 -13.88 -3.60 5.05
CA ALA A 264 -12.56 -3.81 4.46
C ALA A 264 -11.69 -4.81 5.24
N PRO A 265 -11.61 -4.75 6.60
CA PRO A 265 -10.87 -5.75 7.38
C PRO A 265 -11.33 -7.19 7.12
N ALA A 266 -12.64 -7.46 7.13
CA ALA A 266 -13.19 -8.80 6.89
C ALA A 266 -12.96 -9.29 5.45
N VAL A 267 -13.12 -8.40 4.45
CA VAL A 267 -12.85 -8.73 3.04
C VAL A 267 -11.38 -9.07 2.84
N ASP A 268 -10.47 -8.26 3.39
CA ASP A 268 -9.03 -8.50 3.27
C ASP A 268 -8.60 -9.76 4.02
N TRP A 269 -9.24 -10.08 5.15
CA TRP A 269 -8.98 -11.33 5.88
C TRP A 269 -9.15 -12.56 4.99
N ILE A 270 -10.28 -12.67 4.30
CA ILE A 270 -10.55 -13.76 3.35
C ILE A 270 -9.58 -13.71 2.16
N CYS A 271 -9.32 -12.51 1.62
CA CYS A 271 -8.38 -12.36 0.49
C CYS A 271 -6.97 -12.83 0.83
N VAL A 272 -6.50 -12.56 2.05
CA VAL A 272 -5.17 -12.96 2.52
C VAL A 272 -5.09 -14.49 2.62
N GLN A 273 -6.14 -15.14 3.12
CA GLN A 273 -6.22 -16.61 3.15
C GLN A 273 -6.24 -17.23 1.74
N LEU A 274 -6.97 -16.63 0.79
CA LEU A 274 -6.99 -17.07 -0.61
C LEU A 274 -5.63 -16.94 -1.32
N LEU A 275 -4.76 -16.07 -0.83
CA LEU A 275 -3.38 -15.92 -1.32
C LEU A 275 -2.37 -16.78 -0.53
N GLY A 276 -2.84 -17.72 0.29
CA GLY A 276 -1.95 -18.66 0.99
C GLY A 276 -1.25 -18.10 2.23
N PHE A 277 -1.51 -16.85 2.58
CA PHE A 277 -0.91 -16.21 3.74
C PHE A 277 -1.68 -16.49 5.03
N ASP A 278 -0.98 -16.48 6.16
CA ASP A 278 -1.58 -16.38 7.49
C ASP A 278 -2.01 -14.91 7.74
N PRO A 279 -3.31 -14.60 7.89
CA PRO A 279 -3.78 -13.24 8.11
C PRO A 279 -3.23 -12.57 9.38
N HIS A 280 -2.81 -13.36 10.38
CA HIS A 280 -2.17 -12.85 11.59
C HIS A 280 -0.71 -12.42 11.35
N ARG A 281 -0.08 -12.87 10.25
CA ARG A 281 1.29 -12.52 9.86
C ARG A 281 1.36 -11.38 8.84
N ILE A 282 0.21 -10.96 8.29
CA ILE A 282 0.12 -9.80 7.40
C ILE A 282 -0.25 -8.57 8.24
N PRO A 283 0.68 -7.61 8.49
CA PRO A 283 0.44 -6.52 9.44
C PRO A 283 -0.79 -5.67 9.12
N ILE A 284 -1.02 -5.36 7.85
CA ILE A 284 -2.20 -4.59 7.42
C ILE A 284 -3.52 -5.32 7.72
N SER A 285 -3.53 -6.66 7.58
CA SER A 285 -4.70 -7.49 7.90
C SER A 285 -4.89 -7.59 9.40
N ARG A 286 -3.85 -8.01 10.14
CA ARG A 286 -3.89 -8.16 11.60
C ARG A 286 -4.30 -6.87 12.30
N HIS A 287 -3.64 -5.75 11.98
CA HIS A 287 -3.86 -4.50 12.70
C HIS A 287 -5.16 -3.80 12.33
N ALA A 288 -5.81 -4.16 11.22
CA ALA A 288 -7.11 -3.60 10.86
C ALA A 288 -8.22 -3.92 11.89
N PHE A 289 -8.05 -5.00 12.67
CA PHE A 289 -8.92 -5.40 13.79
C PHE A 289 -8.48 -4.82 15.14
N SER A 290 -7.43 -3.98 15.18
CA SER A 290 -6.97 -3.37 16.44
C SER A 290 -7.93 -2.29 16.91
N LYS A 291 -7.93 -2.06 18.23
CA LYS A 291 -8.73 -0.99 18.86
C LYS A 291 -7.94 0.32 18.84
N PHE A 292 -8.42 1.30 18.08
CA PHE A 292 -7.90 2.66 18.02
C PHE A 292 -9.05 3.66 17.87
N ARG A 293 -8.78 4.97 18.03
CA ARG A 293 -9.75 6.03 17.70
C ARG A 293 -10.14 5.87 16.24
N TRP A 294 -11.46 5.80 15.98
CA TRP A 294 -12.04 5.51 14.66
C TRP A 294 -11.77 4.09 14.16
N PRO A 295 -12.35 3.04 14.79
CA PRO A 295 -12.09 1.65 14.42
C PRO A 295 -12.62 1.31 13.02
N LEU A 296 -11.94 0.41 12.30
CA LEU A 296 -12.39 -0.04 10.98
C LEU A 296 -13.40 -1.21 11.05
N VAL A 297 -13.40 -1.91 12.19
CA VAL A 297 -14.27 -3.05 12.51
C VAL A 297 -14.40 -3.12 14.03
N SER A 298 -15.55 -3.59 14.52
CA SER A 298 -15.80 -3.75 15.96
C SER A 298 -15.65 -5.20 16.41
N ASP A 299 -15.90 -6.15 15.52
CA ASP A 299 -15.78 -7.58 15.75
C ASP A 299 -14.33 -8.05 15.73
N SER A 300 -14.10 -9.28 16.22
CA SER A 300 -12.80 -9.93 16.16
C SER A 300 -12.59 -10.66 14.82
N PRO A 301 -11.35 -10.97 14.44
CA PRO A 301 -11.09 -11.74 13.23
C PRO A 301 -11.81 -13.10 13.19
N GLU A 302 -12.02 -13.72 14.35
CA GLU A 302 -12.70 -15.01 14.49
C GLU A 302 -14.20 -14.93 14.20
N ALA A 303 -14.78 -13.73 14.06
CA ALA A 303 -16.16 -13.53 13.62
C ALA A 303 -16.30 -13.48 12.10
N VAL A 304 -15.19 -13.37 11.34
CA VAL A 304 -15.23 -13.29 9.88
C VAL A 304 -15.72 -14.61 9.30
N ARG A 305 -16.74 -14.54 8.44
CA ARG A 305 -17.29 -15.69 7.71
C ARG A 305 -17.40 -15.33 6.23
N ALA A 306 -16.98 -16.25 5.36
CA ALA A 306 -17.26 -16.18 3.93
C ALA A 306 -18.59 -16.89 3.65
N VAL A 307 -19.42 -16.29 2.81
CA VAL A 307 -20.67 -16.86 2.30
C VAL A 307 -20.76 -16.61 0.81
N GLY A 308 -21.32 -17.54 0.05
CA GLY A 308 -21.34 -17.44 -1.41
C GLY A 308 -21.50 -18.78 -2.10
N GLU A 309 -21.52 -18.74 -3.42
CA GLU A 309 -21.64 -19.91 -4.27
C GLU A 309 -20.37 -20.77 -4.22
N GLY A 310 -20.53 -22.08 -4.21
CA GLY A 310 -19.40 -23.02 -4.17
C GLY A 310 -18.69 -23.15 -2.81
N LEU A 311 -19.13 -22.41 -1.80
CA LEU A 311 -18.64 -22.57 -0.43
C LEU A 311 -19.33 -23.75 0.28
N GLY A 312 -18.53 -24.67 0.83
CA GLY A 312 -19.00 -25.72 1.73
C GLY A 312 -19.44 -25.16 3.10
N SER A 313 -19.69 -26.06 4.06
CA SER A 313 -20.00 -25.65 5.44
C SER A 313 -18.85 -24.89 6.12
N ASP A 314 -17.62 -25.17 5.70
CA ASP A 314 -16.41 -24.50 6.16
C ASP A 314 -15.68 -23.85 4.99
N PHE A 315 -15.20 -22.61 5.19
CA PHE A 315 -14.37 -21.90 4.22
C PHE A 315 -12.98 -22.54 4.15
N ASP A 316 -12.70 -23.26 3.06
CA ASP A 316 -11.36 -23.76 2.75
C ASP A 316 -10.77 -22.98 1.56
N PRO A 317 -9.80 -22.07 1.79
CA PRO A 317 -9.19 -21.31 0.71
C PRO A 317 -8.48 -22.20 -0.32
N GLY A 318 -7.97 -23.37 0.09
CA GLY A 318 -7.29 -24.31 -0.81
C GLY A 318 -8.22 -24.97 -1.82
N SER A 319 -9.54 -24.99 -1.57
CA SER A 319 -10.53 -25.53 -2.52
C SER A 319 -10.70 -24.69 -3.79
N PHE A 320 -10.26 -23.42 -3.77
CA PHE A 320 -10.46 -22.47 -4.86
C PHE A 320 -9.33 -22.45 -5.89
N PHE A 321 -8.21 -23.12 -5.61
CA PHE A 321 -7.08 -23.15 -6.53
C PHE A 321 -6.29 -24.46 -6.40
N SER A 322 -5.89 -25.03 -7.54
CA SER A 322 -5.00 -26.18 -7.60
C SER A 322 -3.59 -25.73 -7.97
N GLY A 323 -2.67 -25.72 -7.02
CA GLY A 323 -1.24 -25.45 -7.25
C GLY A 323 -0.57 -24.66 -6.14
N GLU A 324 0.73 -24.43 -6.30
CA GLU A 324 1.52 -23.59 -5.39
C GLU A 324 1.34 -22.10 -5.74
N ILE A 325 1.09 -21.27 -4.73
CA ILE A 325 1.04 -19.82 -4.87
C ILE A 325 2.46 -19.27 -4.72
N LYS A 326 2.91 -18.45 -5.68
CA LYS A 326 4.21 -17.77 -5.59
C LYS A 326 4.10 -16.53 -4.71
N HIS A 327 4.92 -16.43 -3.68
CA HIS A 327 5.01 -15.22 -2.85
C HIS A 327 6.31 -14.44 -3.09
N PRO A 328 6.32 -13.12 -2.85
CA PRO A 328 7.58 -12.38 -2.87
C PRO A 328 8.54 -12.90 -1.79
N ALA A 329 9.84 -12.91 -2.07
CA ALA A 329 10.86 -13.45 -1.18
C ALA A 329 10.79 -12.88 0.24
N GLY A 330 10.59 -11.57 0.38
CA GLY A 330 10.44 -10.90 1.67
C GLY A 330 9.17 -11.26 2.47
N TRP A 331 8.25 -12.05 1.92
CA TRP A 331 6.98 -12.43 2.55
C TRP A 331 6.82 -13.92 2.83
N LEU A 332 7.84 -14.74 2.54
CA LEU A 332 7.81 -16.18 2.80
C LEU A 332 7.55 -16.51 4.29
N GLY A 333 8.03 -15.67 5.21
CA GLY A 333 7.76 -15.82 6.65
C GLY A 333 6.28 -15.66 7.05
N ALA A 334 5.46 -15.07 6.20
CA ALA A 334 4.03 -14.85 6.43
C ALA A 334 3.12 -15.92 5.81
N VAL A 335 3.67 -16.88 5.07
CA VAL A 335 2.92 -17.97 4.43
C VAL A 335 2.35 -18.93 5.49
N SER A 336 1.13 -19.41 5.25
CA SER A 336 0.46 -20.36 6.14
C SER A 336 1.22 -21.70 6.17
N SER A 337 1.30 -22.33 7.34
CA SER A 337 1.95 -23.63 7.49
C SER A 337 1.30 -24.75 6.67
N LYS A 338 0.03 -24.60 6.28
CA LYS A 338 -0.68 -25.56 5.41
C LYS A 338 -0.18 -25.56 3.97
N GLU A 339 0.42 -24.48 3.49
CA GLU A 339 1.02 -24.45 2.13
C GLU A 339 2.45 -24.99 2.11
N LEU A 340 3.16 -24.94 3.25
CA LEU A 340 4.53 -25.48 3.36
C LEU A 340 4.58 -27.01 3.40
N SER A 341 3.43 -27.68 3.57
CA SER A 341 3.31 -29.14 3.66
C SER A 341 2.80 -29.79 2.37
N GLY A 342 3.01 -29.16 1.22
CA GLY A 342 2.80 -29.80 -0.07
C GLY A 342 3.88 -30.86 -0.33
N ASP A 343 3.71 -32.04 0.29
CA ASP A 343 4.33 -33.30 -0.16
C ASP A 343 3.57 -33.87 -1.37
#